data_AF-A0A182PSU3-F1
#
_entry.id   AF-A0A182PSU3-F1
#
_cell.length_a   1.000
_cell.length_b   1.000
_cell.length_c   1.000
_cell.angle_alpha   90.00
_cell.angle_beta   90.00
_cell.angle_gamma   90.00
#
_symmetry.space_group_name_H-M   'P 1'
#
loop_
_entity.id
_entity.type
_entity.pdbx_description
1 polymer ?
#
loop_
_entity_poly.entity_id
_entity_poly.type
_entity_poly.pdbx_seq_one_letter_code
_entity_poly.pdbx_strand_id
1 'polypeptide(L)'
;MHTVMTRGNAILAYSLSVLSVLTFCCFASTFFYDYRTDARINTVKVLVKNVPDFSASREKNDLGFITFDLGTDLNPLFNWNVKQLFLYLTAEYTTEQNALNQVVLWDKIILRGENANLDFKNMNTKYYFWDDGNGLKGHRNVTLTLSWNIIPNAGLLPSVFAHGQHSFKFPEAYIESPELQLTYLTEEDKQGIAVLGLNRPKARNSFSQSLVHQLLDAVDLLSHDKNVRVVILRSLVPGIFCAGADLKERATFTPQEVSRFVSKLRQMMVNIEQMPTPVVAAIDGAALGGGLEMALACDMRVVATNARLGLVETKLGIIPGAGGTQRLPRILNPAVAKELIFTARQLSGEEAKALGLVNHAVQPNDAGDAAYRRALQLAMEIVPNGPVGVRMAKKAIDRGLQVDLGTGYAIEEACYAQVIPTKDRLEGLRAFAEKRKPNFIGE
;
A
#
# COMPACT_ATOMS: atom_id res chain seq x y z
N MET A 1 81.93 -35.80 -3.33
CA MET A 1 81.30 -34.80 -2.45
C MET A 1 79.82 -34.66 -2.78
N HIS A 2 78.96 -35.49 -2.18
CA HIS A 2 77.50 -35.23 -2.17
C HIS A 2 76.97 -35.72 -0.82
N THR A 3 76.79 -34.80 0.12
CA THR A 3 76.19 -35.10 1.41
C THR A 3 74.70 -35.38 1.23
N VAL A 4 74.08 -36.10 2.17
CA VAL A 4 72.62 -36.32 2.18
C VAL A 4 71.85 -35.01 2.03
N MET A 5 72.36 -33.94 2.63
CA MET A 5 71.79 -32.59 2.53
C MET A 5 71.78 -32.04 1.09
N THR A 6 72.86 -32.24 0.31
CA THR A 6 72.90 -31.80 -1.10
C THR A 6 71.91 -32.56 -2.00
N ARG A 7 71.68 -33.85 -1.73
CA ARG A 7 70.67 -34.64 -2.44
C ARG A 7 69.25 -34.21 -2.05
N GLY A 8 69.02 -33.92 -0.77
CA GLY A 8 67.75 -33.37 -0.28
C GLY A 8 67.40 -32.02 -0.92
N ASN A 9 68.37 -31.11 -1.00
CA ASN A 9 68.17 -29.81 -1.66
C ASN A 9 67.85 -29.95 -3.16
N ALA A 10 68.50 -30.90 -3.87
CA ALA A 10 68.22 -31.14 -5.29
C ALA A 10 66.80 -31.67 -5.52
N ILE A 11 66.33 -32.60 -4.68
CA ILE A 11 64.96 -33.11 -4.75
C ILE A 11 63.97 -31.98 -4.47
N LEU A 12 64.22 -31.15 -3.46
CA LEU A 12 63.34 -30.04 -3.09
C LEU A 12 63.28 -28.96 -4.18
N ALA A 13 64.41 -28.61 -4.78
CA ALA A 13 64.47 -27.67 -5.91
C ALA A 13 63.76 -28.23 -7.16
N TYR A 14 63.91 -29.53 -7.44
CA TYR A 14 63.17 -30.20 -8.51
C TYR A 14 61.67 -30.20 -8.25
N SER A 15 61.23 -30.57 -7.05
CA SER A 15 59.81 -30.54 -6.66
C SER A 15 59.21 -29.13 -6.76
N LEU A 16 59.93 -28.09 -6.33
CA LEU A 16 59.51 -26.70 -6.48
C LEU A 16 59.39 -26.29 -7.95
N SER A 17 60.34 -26.70 -8.79
CA SER A 17 60.32 -26.42 -10.22
C SER A 17 59.13 -27.10 -10.89
N VAL A 18 58.88 -28.38 -10.62
CA VAL A 18 57.71 -29.11 -11.13
C VAL A 18 56.41 -28.46 -10.66
N LEU A 19 56.31 -28.10 -9.39
CA LEU A 19 55.13 -27.43 -8.85
C LEU A 19 54.89 -26.07 -9.54
N SER A 20 55.95 -25.29 -9.75
CA SER A 20 55.87 -23.98 -10.43
C SER A 20 55.39 -24.11 -11.88
N VAL A 21 55.88 -25.11 -12.62
CA VAL A 21 55.45 -25.40 -13.98
C VAL A 21 53.98 -25.85 -13.99
N LEU A 22 53.60 -26.72 -13.05
CA LEU A 22 52.22 -27.18 -12.93
C LEU A 22 51.25 -26.03 -12.60
N THR A 23 51.62 -25.15 -11.65
CA THR A 23 50.85 -23.95 -11.32
C THR A 23 50.73 -23.00 -12.51
N PHE A 24 51.82 -22.81 -13.28
CA PHE A 24 51.79 -22.01 -14.50
C PHE A 24 50.88 -22.61 -15.57
N CYS A 25 50.92 -23.93 -15.78
CA CYS A 25 50.02 -24.62 -16.70
C CYS A 25 48.54 -24.53 -16.26
N CYS A 26 48.26 -24.65 -14.95
CA CYS A 26 46.93 -24.43 -14.41
C CYS A 26 46.46 -22.98 -14.65
N PHE A 27 47.32 -22.00 -14.40
CA PHE A 27 47.02 -20.59 -14.67
C PHE A 27 46.77 -20.34 -16.16
N ALA A 28 47.64 -20.84 -17.04
CA ALA A 28 47.50 -20.70 -18.49
C ALA A 28 46.19 -21.31 -19.02
N SER A 29 45.72 -22.43 -18.44
CA SER A 29 44.46 -23.05 -18.89
C SER A 29 43.22 -22.18 -18.62
N THR A 30 43.30 -21.23 -17.69
CA THR A 30 42.17 -20.31 -17.41
C THR A 30 41.97 -19.25 -18.49
N PHE A 31 43.01 -18.91 -19.27
CA PHE A 31 42.89 -17.92 -20.34
C PHE A 31 42.10 -18.41 -21.55
N PHE A 32 42.07 -19.72 -21.76
CA PHE A 32 41.41 -20.32 -22.93
C PHE A 32 40.01 -20.86 -22.62
N TYR A 33 39.55 -20.70 -21.39
CA TYR A 33 38.24 -21.18 -20.97
C TYR A 33 37.14 -20.18 -21.39
N ASP A 34 36.11 -20.67 -22.09
CA ASP A 34 34.94 -19.87 -22.40
C ASP A 34 34.01 -19.84 -21.19
N TYR A 35 33.88 -18.67 -20.59
CA TYR A 35 33.08 -18.47 -19.40
C TYR A 35 31.63 -18.06 -19.70
N ARG A 36 31.17 -18.18 -20.94
CA ARG A 36 29.80 -17.84 -21.34
C ARG A 36 28.86 -19.04 -21.19
N THR A 37 27.63 -18.77 -20.77
CA THR A 37 26.55 -19.77 -20.66
C THR A 37 25.24 -19.19 -21.18
N ASP A 38 24.32 -20.06 -21.55
CA ASP A 38 22.98 -19.64 -21.98
C ASP A 38 22.16 -19.10 -20.78
N ALA A 39 21.41 -18.03 -21.02
CA ALA A 39 20.45 -17.49 -20.07
C ALA A 39 19.08 -17.29 -20.73
N ARG A 40 18.04 -17.83 -20.07
CA ARG A 40 16.65 -17.63 -20.44
C ARG A 40 16.05 -16.57 -19.52
N ILE A 41 15.69 -15.44 -20.09
CA ILE A 41 15.06 -14.32 -19.39
C ILE A 41 13.68 -14.12 -19.98
N ASN A 42 12.67 -13.89 -19.14
CA ASN A 42 11.34 -13.50 -19.61
C ASN A 42 10.72 -12.47 -18.66
N THR A 43 9.95 -11.53 -19.19
CA THR A 43 9.21 -10.55 -18.39
C THR A 43 7.78 -11.02 -18.19
N VAL A 44 7.37 -11.19 -16.94
CA VAL A 44 6.01 -11.58 -16.57
C VAL A 44 5.09 -10.37 -16.47
N LYS A 45 5.58 -9.29 -15.85
CA LYS A 45 4.80 -8.09 -15.60
C LYS A 45 5.68 -6.86 -15.81
N VAL A 46 5.18 -5.87 -16.52
CA VAL A 46 5.90 -4.61 -16.82
C VAL A 46 5.00 -3.45 -16.45
N LEU A 47 5.53 -2.54 -15.65
CA LEU A 47 4.78 -1.50 -14.98
C LEU A 47 5.48 -0.16 -15.10
N VAL A 48 4.73 0.91 -15.32
CA VAL A 48 5.24 2.28 -15.31
C VAL A 48 4.29 3.16 -14.49
N LYS A 49 4.87 3.97 -13.60
CA LYS A 49 4.16 4.94 -12.76
C LYS A 49 4.67 6.33 -13.09
N ASN A 50 3.79 7.31 -12.98
CA ASN A 50 4.16 8.73 -13.09
C ASN A 50 4.25 9.29 -11.67
N VAL A 51 5.44 9.71 -11.26
CA VAL A 51 5.75 10.13 -9.90
C VAL A 51 6.14 11.61 -9.93
N PRO A 52 5.64 12.44 -9.01
CA PRO A 52 6.10 13.83 -8.91
C PRO A 52 7.56 13.88 -8.44
N ASP A 53 8.36 14.76 -9.04
CA ASP A 53 9.67 15.12 -8.51
C ASP A 53 9.50 15.89 -7.18
N PHE A 54 10.35 15.60 -6.19
CA PHE A 54 10.37 16.30 -4.90
C PHE A 54 11.09 17.66 -4.98
N SER A 55 11.65 18.01 -6.15
CA SER A 55 12.24 19.32 -6.42
C SER A 55 11.17 20.42 -6.64
N ALA A 56 11.57 21.69 -6.52
CA ALA A 56 10.67 22.84 -6.62
C ALA A 56 10.00 22.99 -8.01
N SER A 57 10.49 22.28 -9.05
CA SER A 57 10.03 22.43 -10.44
C SER A 57 8.69 21.74 -10.73
N ARG A 58 8.17 20.87 -9.83
CA ARG A 58 6.95 20.05 -10.05
C ARG A 58 6.97 19.23 -11.34
N GLU A 59 8.16 18.92 -11.86
CA GLU A 59 8.32 18.04 -13.01
C GLU A 59 7.89 16.61 -12.63
N LYS A 60 7.50 15.83 -13.64
CA LYS A 60 6.94 14.48 -13.47
C LYS A 60 7.88 13.49 -14.13
N ASN A 61 8.24 12.46 -13.38
CA ASN A 61 9.20 11.45 -13.79
C ASN A 61 8.54 10.09 -13.92
N ASP A 62 9.12 9.24 -14.77
CA ASP A 62 8.67 7.89 -14.97
C ASP A 62 9.45 6.93 -14.07
N LEU A 63 8.69 6.14 -13.29
CA LEU A 63 9.20 5.09 -12.44
C LEU A 63 8.72 3.74 -12.95
N GLY A 64 9.63 2.94 -13.50
CA GLY A 64 9.35 1.63 -14.09
C GLY A 64 9.72 0.46 -13.19
N PHE A 65 8.90 -0.59 -13.20
CA PHE A 65 9.16 -1.86 -12.53
C PHE A 65 8.90 -3.03 -13.47
N ILE A 66 9.67 -4.09 -13.32
CA ILE A 66 9.38 -5.37 -13.98
C ILE A 66 9.37 -6.52 -12.97
N THR A 67 8.60 -7.55 -13.30
CA THR A 67 8.69 -8.88 -12.71
C THR A 67 9.19 -9.82 -13.79
N PHE A 68 10.20 -10.64 -13.50
CA PHE A 68 10.88 -11.48 -14.49
C PHE A 68 11.11 -12.91 -14.01
N ASP A 69 11.28 -13.80 -14.98
CA ASP A 69 11.80 -15.15 -14.80
C ASP A 69 13.25 -15.18 -15.27
N LEU A 70 14.10 -15.95 -14.58
CA LEU A 70 15.51 -16.10 -14.91
C LEU A 70 15.94 -17.56 -14.76
N GLY A 71 16.35 -18.18 -15.86
CA GLY A 71 16.90 -19.53 -15.91
C GLY A 71 18.32 -19.53 -16.48
N THR A 72 19.32 -20.01 -15.73
CA THR A 72 20.69 -20.22 -16.24
C THR A 72 21.45 -21.21 -15.36
N ASP A 73 22.28 -22.07 -15.97
CA ASP A 73 23.17 -22.97 -15.24
C ASP A 73 24.60 -22.43 -15.26
N LEU A 74 25.07 -21.96 -14.10
CA LEU A 74 26.41 -21.40 -13.93
C LEU A 74 27.36 -22.37 -13.22
N ASN A 75 26.93 -23.59 -12.89
CA ASN A 75 27.79 -24.58 -12.24
C ASN A 75 29.06 -24.89 -13.04
N PRO A 76 29.03 -25.01 -14.38
CA PRO A 76 30.24 -25.28 -15.16
C PRO A 76 31.32 -24.20 -15.04
N LEU A 77 30.94 -22.97 -14.69
CA LEU A 77 31.87 -21.84 -14.58
C LEU A 77 32.79 -21.91 -13.35
N PHE A 78 32.39 -22.65 -12.31
CA PHE A 78 33.16 -22.77 -11.07
C PHE A 78 34.32 -23.77 -11.21
N ASN A 79 35.36 -23.36 -11.94
CA ASN A 79 36.61 -24.11 -12.05
C ASN A 79 37.56 -23.85 -10.85
N TRP A 80 38.77 -24.39 -10.90
CA TRP A 80 39.75 -24.26 -9.82
C TRP A 80 40.07 -22.80 -9.46
N ASN A 81 40.01 -21.89 -10.43
CA ASN A 81 40.38 -20.49 -10.27
C ASN A 81 39.17 -19.60 -9.94
N VAL A 82 37.92 -20.02 -10.16
CA VAL A 82 36.75 -19.15 -9.88
C VAL A 82 36.34 -19.28 -8.41
N LYS A 83 36.42 -18.16 -7.68
CA LYS A 83 36.05 -18.10 -6.26
C LYS A 83 34.59 -17.73 -6.07
N GLN A 84 34.11 -16.75 -6.81
CA GLN A 84 32.76 -16.21 -6.71
C GLN A 84 32.36 -15.50 -8.02
N LEU A 85 31.06 -15.45 -8.28
CA LEU A 85 30.46 -14.76 -9.41
C LEU A 85 29.57 -13.62 -8.91
N PHE A 86 29.68 -12.45 -9.53
CA PHE A 86 28.82 -11.29 -9.26
C PHE A 86 27.91 -11.12 -10.47
N LEU A 87 26.66 -11.52 -10.33
CA LEU A 87 25.68 -11.48 -11.40
C LEU A 87 24.97 -10.13 -11.40
N TYR A 88 24.67 -9.64 -12.60
CA TYR A 88 23.89 -8.44 -12.85
C TYR A 88 22.86 -8.72 -13.95
N LEU A 89 21.59 -8.47 -13.65
CA LEU A 89 20.57 -8.31 -14.67
C LEU A 89 20.51 -6.83 -15.04
N THR A 90 20.90 -6.53 -16.27
CA THR A 90 20.98 -5.17 -16.80
C THR A 90 19.91 -4.96 -17.85
N ALA A 91 19.35 -3.76 -17.90
CA ALA A 91 18.43 -3.31 -18.93
C ALA A 91 19.07 -2.18 -19.72
N GLU A 92 19.01 -2.28 -21.05
CA GLU A 92 19.51 -1.28 -21.99
C GLU A 92 18.36 -0.74 -22.83
N TYR A 93 18.31 0.59 -22.97
CA TYR A 93 17.30 1.28 -23.77
C TYR A 93 17.75 2.68 -24.18
N THR A 94 17.04 3.30 -25.12
CA THR A 94 17.41 4.59 -25.73
C THR A 94 16.27 5.59 -25.56
N THR A 95 16.56 6.79 -25.08
CA THR A 95 15.58 7.87 -24.97
C THR A 95 15.92 9.02 -25.92
N GLU A 96 15.01 9.97 -26.11
CA GLU A 96 15.28 11.15 -26.97
C GLU A 96 16.49 11.96 -26.47
N GLN A 97 16.71 11.99 -25.16
CA GLN A 97 17.80 12.73 -24.53
C GLN A 97 19.11 11.92 -24.43
N ASN A 98 19.01 10.59 -24.32
CA ASN A 98 20.17 9.73 -24.08
C ASN A 98 20.22 8.56 -25.08
N ALA A 99 21.32 8.49 -25.83
CA ALA A 99 21.57 7.46 -26.84
C ALA A 99 21.81 6.06 -26.24
N LEU A 100 22.19 5.97 -24.96
CA LEU A 100 22.37 4.71 -24.24
C LEU A 100 22.03 4.92 -22.76
N ASN A 101 20.98 4.27 -22.30
CA ASN A 101 20.66 4.15 -20.88
C ASN A 101 20.86 2.69 -20.46
N GLN A 102 21.66 2.47 -19.41
CA GLN A 102 21.88 1.15 -18.84
C GLN A 102 21.55 1.18 -17.36
N VAL A 103 20.67 0.27 -16.92
CA VAL A 103 20.20 0.19 -15.53
C VAL A 103 20.37 -1.23 -15.02
N VAL A 104 21.03 -1.39 -13.87
CA VAL A 104 21.07 -2.67 -13.15
C VAL A 104 19.74 -2.82 -12.42
N LEU A 105 18.99 -3.90 -12.69
CA LEU A 105 17.69 -4.15 -12.08
C LEU A 105 17.74 -5.18 -10.95
N TRP A 106 18.73 -6.06 -10.99
CA TRP A 106 18.91 -7.10 -10.01
C TRP A 106 20.37 -7.55 -10.01
N ASP A 107 20.87 -7.93 -8.83
CA ASP A 107 22.22 -8.41 -8.63
C ASP A 107 22.23 -9.63 -7.69
N LYS A 108 23.21 -10.51 -7.81
CA LYS A 108 23.45 -11.60 -6.85
C LYS A 108 24.90 -12.04 -6.84
N ILE A 109 25.41 -12.33 -5.65
CA ILE A 109 26.71 -12.98 -5.48
C ILE A 109 26.48 -14.47 -5.30
N ILE A 110 27.24 -15.30 -6.01
CA ILE A 110 27.27 -16.76 -5.84
C ILE A 110 28.68 -17.16 -5.46
N LEU A 111 28.82 -17.86 -4.34
CA LEU A 111 30.11 -18.36 -3.86
C LEU A 111 30.38 -19.77 -4.38
N ARG A 112 31.65 -20.13 -4.54
CA ARG A 112 32.04 -21.49 -4.91
C ARG A 112 31.53 -22.50 -3.88
N GLY A 113 30.83 -23.53 -4.35
CA GLY A 113 30.21 -24.56 -3.52
C GLY A 113 28.72 -24.33 -3.23
N GLU A 114 28.19 -23.15 -3.57
CA GLU A 114 26.74 -22.91 -3.59
C GLU A 114 26.12 -23.46 -4.87
N ASN A 115 24.79 -23.68 -4.86
CA ASN A 115 24.06 -24.05 -6.05
C ASN A 115 24.04 -22.89 -7.05
N ALA A 116 24.71 -23.06 -8.19
CA ALA A 116 24.81 -22.06 -9.25
C ALA A 116 23.85 -22.32 -10.42
N ASN A 117 22.93 -23.30 -10.29
CA ASN A 117 21.81 -23.44 -11.22
C ASN A 117 20.65 -22.54 -10.75
N LEU A 118 20.39 -21.49 -11.51
CA LEU A 118 19.34 -20.51 -11.23
C LEU A 118 18.09 -20.86 -12.03
N ASP A 119 16.97 -21.09 -11.34
CA ASP A 119 15.64 -21.16 -11.94
C ASP A 119 14.67 -20.34 -11.09
N PHE A 120 14.63 -19.04 -11.34
CA PHE A 120 13.76 -18.12 -10.65
C PHE A 120 12.51 -17.81 -11.46
N LYS A 121 11.37 -17.79 -10.77
CA LYS A 121 10.06 -17.45 -11.32
C LYS A 121 9.45 -16.26 -10.59
N ASN A 122 8.80 -15.36 -11.33
CA ASN A 122 8.08 -14.21 -10.79
C ASN A 122 8.91 -13.31 -9.85
N MET A 123 10.19 -13.12 -10.14
CA MET A 123 11.07 -12.28 -9.33
C MET A 123 10.79 -10.81 -9.59
N ASN A 124 10.65 -10.03 -8.52
CA ASN A 124 10.64 -8.57 -8.61
C ASN A 124 12.06 -8.03 -8.73
N THR A 125 12.23 -6.92 -9.44
CA THR A 125 13.51 -6.22 -9.47
C THR A 125 13.87 -5.65 -8.11
N LYS A 126 15.17 -5.60 -7.80
CA LYS A 126 15.69 -4.93 -6.60
C LYS A 126 15.78 -3.42 -6.79
N TYR A 127 16.14 -3.03 -8.01
CA TYR A 127 16.26 -1.64 -8.43
C TYR A 127 15.18 -1.34 -9.49
N TYR A 128 14.98 -0.07 -9.80
CA TYR A 128 13.89 0.42 -10.64
C TYR A 128 14.44 1.21 -11.83
N PHE A 129 13.61 1.33 -12.86
CA PHE A 129 13.86 2.29 -13.93
C PHE A 129 13.47 3.67 -13.42
N TRP A 130 14.36 4.64 -13.58
CA TRP A 130 14.08 6.05 -13.31
C TRP A 130 14.44 6.86 -14.55
N ASP A 131 13.46 7.58 -15.07
CA ASP A 131 13.63 8.49 -16.20
C ASP A 131 13.11 9.87 -15.80
N ASP A 132 13.99 10.87 -15.92
CA ASP A 132 13.67 12.27 -15.67
C ASP A 132 12.84 12.80 -16.86
N GLY A 133 11.57 12.43 -16.89
CA GLY A 133 10.65 12.72 -17.99
C GLY A 133 9.57 11.64 -18.16
N ASN A 134 9.13 11.44 -19.42
CA ASN A 134 8.10 10.46 -19.79
C ASN A 134 8.62 9.42 -20.79
N GLY A 135 9.94 9.15 -20.80
CA GLY A 135 10.62 8.33 -21.79
C GLY A 135 10.40 6.82 -21.64
N LEU A 136 9.88 6.36 -20.50
CA LEU A 136 9.57 4.94 -20.29
C LEU A 136 8.17 4.59 -20.78
N LYS A 137 7.18 5.48 -20.64
CA LYS A 137 5.82 5.23 -21.09
C LYS A 137 5.76 4.88 -22.58
N GLY A 138 5.20 3.71 -22.90
CA GLY A 138 5.08 3.24 -24.29
C GLY A 138 6.40 2.90 -24.98
N HIS A 139 7.52 2.90 -24.25
CA HIS A 139 8.83 2.58 -24.81
C HIS A 139 8.88 1.13 -25.29
N ARG A 140 9.32 0.92 -26.53
CA ARG A 140 9.10 -0.35 -27.25
C ARG A 140 10.24 -1.34 -27.20
N ASN A 141 11.46 -0.89 -26.91
CA ASN A 141 12.66 -1.70 -27.11
C ASN A 141 13.62 -1.63 -25.91
N VAL A 142 13.23 -2.27 -24.81
CA VAL A 142 14.10 -2.40 -23.63
C VAL A 142 14.68 -3.80 -23.60
N THR A 143 16.00 -3.92 -23.67
CA THR A 143 16.70 -5.21 -23.77
C THR A 143 17.32 -5.59 -22.43
N LEU A 144 16.96 -6.76 -21.92
CA LEU A 144 17.52 -7.36 -20.73
C LEU A 144 18.67 -8.29 -21.09
N THR A 145 19.79 -8.11 -20.41
CA THR A 145 20.98 -8.96 -20.52
C THR A 145 21.46 -9.37 -19.13
N LEU A 146 21.76 -10.66 -18.97
CA LEU A 146 22.46 -11.18 -17.80
C LEU A 146 23.97 -11.13 -18.06
N SER A 147 24.71 -10.58 -17.10
CA SER A 147 26.17 -10.60 -17.11
C SER A 147 26.71 -10.97 -15.73
N TRP A 148 27.98 -11.36 -15.67
CA TRP A 148 28.66 -11.58 -14.40
C TRP A 148 30.12 -11.14 -14.44
N ASN A 149 30.60 -10.64 -13.31
CA ASN A 149 32.02 -10.49 -13.04
C ASN A 149 32.55 -11.74 -12.35
N ILE A 150 33.64 -12.28 -12.88
CA ILE A 150 34.32 -13.43 -12.30
C ILE A 150 35.37 -12.93 -11.33
N ILE A 151 35.30 -13.38 -10.08
CA ILE A 151 36.35 -13.11 -9.09
C ILE A 151 37.22 -14.35 -8.99
N PRO A 152 38.45 -14.33 -9.52
CA PRO A 152 39.32 -15.48 -9.46
C PRO A 152 40.07 -15.57 -8.13
N ASN A 153 40.73 -16.71 -7.89
CA ASN A 153 41.74 -16.85 -6.84
C ASN A 153 43.03 -16.10 -7.22
N ALA A 154 43.38 -16.07 -8.51
CA ALA A 154 44.47 -15.28 -9.06
C ALA A 154 44.20 -14.88 -10.52
N GLY A 155 44.55 -13.64 -10.90
CA GLY A 155 44.42 -13.14 -12.28
C GLY A 155 43.48 -11.94 -12.44
N LEU A 156 42.90 -11.81 -13.63
CA LEU A 156 42.03 -10.69 -14.02
C LEU A 156 40.59 -10.88 -13.54
N LEU A 157 39.82 -9.79 -13.51
CA LEU A 157 38.40 -9.76 -13.15
C LEU A 157 37.53 -9.60 -14.41
N PRO A 158 37.39 -10.63 -15.27
CA PRO A 158 36.66 -10.48 -16.52
C PRO A 158 35.16 -10.28 -16.25
N SER A 159 34.56 -9.41 -17.05
CA SER A 159 33.11 -9.26 -17.16
C SER A 159 32.63 -10.05 -18.38
N VAL A 160 31.65 -10.92 -18.17
CA VAL A 160 31.19 -11.86 -19.19
C VAL A 160 29.67 -11.75 -19.32
N PHE A 161 29.19 -11.76 -20.55
CA PHE A 161 27.76 -11.73 -20.86
C PHE A 161 27.24 -13.14 -21.17
N ALA A 162 26.01 -13.41 -20.75
CA ALA A 162 25.32 -14.64 -21.12
C ALA A 162 25.02 -14.69 -22.62
N HIS A 163 24.87 -15.92 -23.13
CA HIS A 163 24.24 -16.18 -24.41
C HIS A 163 22.72 -16.08 -24.23
N GLY A 164 22.15 -14.94 -24.62
CA GLY A 164 20.71 -14.71 -24.56
C GLY A 164 20.37 -13.31 -24.08
N GLN A 165 19.38 -12.71 -24.72
CA GLN A 165 18.81 -11.42 -24.37
C GLN A 165 17.29 -11.50 -24.50
N HIS A 166 16.58 -10.71 -23.70
CA HIS A 166 15.13 -10.63 -23.75
C HIS A 166 14.68 -9.18 -23.90
N SER A 167 13.91 -8.88 -24.93
CA SER A 167 13.39 -7.52 -25.13
C SER A 167 11.92 -7.43 -24.78
N PHE A 168 11.54 -6.32 -24.13
CA PHE A 168 10.16 -6.06 -23.74
C PHE A 168 9.78 -4.59 -24.02
N LYS A 169 8.47 -4.33 -23.93
CA LYS A 169 7.88 -3.00 -24.06
C LYS A 169 7.21 -2.55 -22.77
N PHE A 170 7.35 -1.28 -22.44
CA PHE A 170 6.56 -0.64 -21.40
C PHE A 170 5.13 -0.36 -21.90
N PRO A 171 4.13 -0.37 -21.01
CA PRO A 171 2.74 -0.11 -21.39
C PRO A 171 2.54 1.35 -21.81
N GLU A 172 1.56 1.59 -22.68
CA GLU A 172 1.21 2.93 -23.18
C GLU A 172 0.43 3.77 -22.14
N ALA A 173 0.02 3.16 -21.02
CA ALA A 173 -0.67 3.82 -19.93
C ALA A 173 0.10 3.65 -18.62
N TYR A 174 0.10 4.71 -17.80
CA TYR A 174 0.57 4.60 -16.42
C TYR A 174 -0.39 3.72 -15.63
N ILE A 175 0.18 2.99 -14.67
CA ILE A 175 -0.63 2.37 -13.64
C ILE A 175 -1.13 3.48 -12.75
N GLU A 176 -2.44 3.69 -12.79
CA GLU A 176 -3.09 4.49 -11.78
C GLU A 176 -3.00 3.72 -10.46
N SER A 177 -2.44 4.36 -9.43
CA SER A 177 -2.61 3.87 -8.07
C SER A 177 -4.11 3.71 -7.82
N PRO A 178 -4.54 2.62 -7.15
CA PRO A 178 -5.95 2.40 -6.93
C PRO A 178 -6.55 3.61 -6.21
N GLU A 179 -7.74 4.03 -6.65
CA GLU A 179 -8.44 5.21 -6.12
C GLU A 179 -8.81 5.03 -4.63
N LEU A 180 -8.88 3.77 -4.20
CA LEU A 180 -9.05 3.33 -2.81
C LEU A 180 -7.92 2.37 -2.43
N GLN A 181 -7.27 2.63 -1.29
CA GLN A 181 -6.27 1.74 -0.70
C GLN A 181 -6.80 1.17 0.61
N LEU A 182 -6.92 -0.16 0.69
CA LEU A 182 -7.22 -0.86 1.93
C LEU A 182 -5.91 -1.37 2.54
N THR A 183 -5.63 -1.03 3.79
CA THR A 183 -4.43 -1.46 4.51
C THR A 183 -4.82 -2.03 5.87
N TYR A 184 -4.32 -3.23 6.18
CA TYR A 184 -4.41 -3.83 7.51
C TYR A 184 -3.16 -3.50 8.30
N LEU A 185 -3.30 -2.94 9.50
CA LEU A 185 -2.15 -2.64 10.35
C LEU A 185 -1.67 -3.92 11.03
N THR A 186 -0.37 -4.21 10.92
CA THR A 186 0.25 -5.47 11.40
C THR A 186 1.07 -5.30 12.67
N GLU A 187 1.19 -4.08 13.17
CA GLU A 187 1.89 -3.77 14.42
C GLU A 187 1.08 -4.30 15.62
N GLU A 188 1.75 -4.83 16.64
CA GLU A 188 1.12 -5.58 17.75
C GLU A 188 0.00 -4.78 18.45
N ASP A 189 0.22 -3.48 18.66
CA ASP A 189 -0.73 -2.56 19.31
C ASP A 189 -1.85 -2.05 18.38
N LYS A 190 -1.77 -2.38 17.09
CA LYS A 190 -2.70 -1.92 16.04
C LYS A 190 -3.35 -3.08 15.27
N GLN A 191 -3.09 -4.31 15.68
CA GLN A 191 -3.69 -5.49 15.09
C GLN A 191 -5.23 -5.41 15.19
N GLY A 192 -5.90 -5.64 14.06
CA GLY A 192 -7.35 -5.51 13.94
C GLY A 192 -7.83 -4.12 13.51
N ILE A 193 -6.94 -3.18 13.24
CA ILE A 193 -7.28 -1.89 12.61
C ILE A 193 -7.13 -2.02 11.09
N ALA A 194 -8.21 -1.74 10.36
CA ALA A 194 -8.21 -1.60 8.91
C ALA A 194 -8.32 -0.12 8.52
N VAL A 195 -7.52 0.32 7.55
CA VAL A 195 -7.50 1.70 7.06
C VAL A 195 -7.97 1.73 5.61
N LEU A 196 -9.06 2.45 5.36
CA LEU A 196 -9.54 2.80 4.03
C LEU A 196 -9.03 4.19 3.66
N GLY A 197 -8.05 4.25 2.74
CA GLY A 197 -7.43 5.47 2.26
C GLY A 197 -7.94 5.87 0.88
N LEU A 198 -8.60 7.02 0.78
CA LEU A 198 -8.94 7.63 -0.50
C LEU A 198 -7.72 8.25 -1.18
N ASN A 199 -7.47 7.88 -2.43
CA ASN A 199 -6.28 8.27 -3.19
C ASN A 199 -6.60 8.67 -4.63
N ARG A 200 -7.34 9.77 -4.79
CA ARG A 200 -7.74 10.32 -6.08
C ARG A 200 -7.38 11.81 -6.17
N PRO A 201 -6.08 12.18 -6.11
CA PRO A 201 -5.63 13.55 -5.95
C PRO A 201 -6.08 14.49 -7.08
N LYS A 202 -6.04 14.03 -8.35
CA LYS A 202 -6.46 14.81 -9.53
C LYS A 202 -7.92 15.26 -9.45
N ALA A 203 -8.77 14.49 -8.77
CA ALA A 203 -10.19 14.74 -8.63
C ALA A 203 -10.58 15.14 -7.21
N ARG A 204 -9.62 15.46 -6.33
CA ARG A 204 -9.88 15.86 -4.94
C ARG A 204 -10.76 14.83 -4.19
N ASN A 205 -10.50 13.54 -4.44
CA ASN A 205 -11.29 12.42 -3.91
C ASN A 205 -12.79 12.53 -4.16
N SER A 206 -13.22 13.16 -5.26
CA SER A 206 -14.63 13.19 -5.63
C SER A 206 -15.11 11.79 -6.03
N PHE A 207 -16.36 11.47 -5.66
CA PHE A 207 -17.04 10.23 -5.97
C PHE A 207 -17.32 10.11 -7.47
N SER A 208 -16.45 9.35 -8.13
CA SER A 208 -16.73 8.75 -9.43
C SER A 208 -17.58 7.49 -9.29
N GLN A 209 -18.15 6.98 -10.39
CA GLN A 209 -18.76 5.65 -10.36
C GLN A 209 -17.76 4.58 -9.88
N SER A 210 -16.52 4.61 -10.36
CA SER A 210 -15.48 3.65 -9.99
C SER A 210 -15.21 3.65 -8.48
N LEU A 211 -14.96 4.82 -7.89
CA LEU A 211 -14.66 4.94 -6.46
C LEU A 211 -15.83 4.48 -5.59
N VAL A 212 -17.08 4.76 -5.99
CA VAL A 212 -18.26 4.29 -5.26
C VAL A 212 -18.37 2.77 -5.28
N HIS A 213 -18.09 2.11 -6.41
CA HIS A 213 -18.08 0.64 -6.46
C HIS A 213 -16.95 0.05 -5.61
N GLN A 214 -15.73 0.59 -5.70
CA GLN A 214 -14.61 0.14 -4.86
C GLN A 214 -14.90 0.29 -3.35
N LEU A 215 -15.55 1.38 -2.94
CA LEU A 215 -15.97 1.57 -1.55
C LEU A 215 -17.05 0.58 -1.12
N LEU A 216 -18.03 0.29 -1.99
CA LEU A 216 -19.05 -0.73 -1.71
C LEU A 216 -18.41 -2.11 -1.49
N ASP A 217 -17.51 -2.52 -2.38
CA ASP A 217 -16.80 -3.80 -2.29
C ASP A 217 -15.93 -3.87 -1.03
N ALA A 218 -15.20 -2.79 -0.71
CA ALA A 218 -14.35 -2.74 0.48
C ALA A 218 -15.16 -2.77 1.78
N VAL A 219 -16.30 -2.06 1.83
CA VAL A 219 -17.20 -2.07 3.00
C VAL A 219 -17.83 -3.46 3.19
N ASP A 220 -18.23 -4.13 2.11
CA ASP A 220 -18.76 -5.50 2.17
C ASP A 220 -17.71 -6.50 2.67
N LEU A 221 -16.48 -6.42 2.14
CA LEU A 221 -15.35 -7.23 2.59
C LEU A 221 -15.09 -7.04 4.09
N LEU A 222 -14.96 -5.79 4.54
CA LEU A 222 -14.66 -5.46 5.95
C LEU A 222 -15.80 -5.83 6.89
N SER A 223 -17.05 -5.81 6.43
CA SER A 223 -18.22 -6.18 7.23
C SER A 223 -18.24 -7.67 7.59
N HIS A 224 -17.61 -8.52 6.75
CA HIS A 224 -17.52 -9.96 6.96
C HIS A 224 -16.17 -10.42 7.55
N ASP A 225 -15.19 -9.53 7.67
CA ASP A 225 -13.88 -9.83 8.24
C ASP A 225 -13.93 -9.85 9.78
N LYS A 226 -13.84 -11.06 10.34
CA LYS A 226 -13.88 -11.26 11.79
C LYS A 226 -12.67 -10.68 12.52
N ASN A 227 -11.54 -10.53 11.85
CA ASN A 227 -10.29 -10.03 12.43
C ASN A 227 -10.28 -8.51 12.58
N VAL A 228 -11.14 -7.81 11.82
CA VAL A 228 -11.27 -6.35 11.91
C VAL A 228 -12.06 -6.01 13.18
N ARG A 229 -11.46 -5.13 13.98
CA ARG A 229 -12.01 -4.56 15.20
C ARG A 229 -12.42 -3.11 15.03
N VAL A 230 -11.67 -2.32 14.25
CA VAL A 230 -11.97 -0.91 13.96
C VAL A 230 -11.59 -0.58 12.51
N VAL A 231 -12.39 0.24 11.85
CA VAL A 231 -12.09 0.78 10.52
C VAL A 231 -11.81 2.26 10.63
N ILE A 232 -10.71 2.73 10.02
CA ILE A 232 -10.41 4.15 9.88
C ILE A 232 -10.58 4.54 8.42
N LEU A 233 -11.48 5.48 8.15
CA LEU A 233 -11.64 6.09 6.83
C LEU A 233 -10.85 7.39 6.79
N ARG A 234 -9.87 7.49 5.89
CA ARG A 234 -9.01 8.67 5.74
C ARG A 234 -8.80 9.04 4.29
N SER A 235 -8.14 10.17 4.08
CA SER A 235 -7.51 10.48 2.80
C SER A 235 -6.00 10.26 2.84
N LEU A 236 -5.44 9.85 1.69
CA LEU A 236 -4.02 9.86 1.38
C LEU A 236 -3.60 11.11 0.59
N VAL A 237 -4.54 12.02 0.31
CA VAL A 237 -4.32 13.27 -0.42
C VAL A 237 -4.23 14.44 0.57
N PRO A 238 -3.08 15.14 0.66
CA PRO A 238 -2.91 16.25 1.59
C PRO A 238 -3.96 17.36 1.41
N GLY A 239 -4.52 17.85 2.52
CA GLY A 239 -5.47 18.97 2.55
C GLY A 239 -6.87 18.65 2.01
N ILE A 240 -7.16 17.41 1.61
CA ILE A 240 -8.45 17.01 1.03
C ILE A 240 -8.90 15.71 1.66
N PHE A 241 -10.09 15.70 2.27
CA PHE A 241 -10.73 14.44 2.66
C PHE A 241 -11.50 13.88 1.47
N CYS A 242 -12.57 14.57 1.06
CA CYS A 242 -13.41 14.23 -0.08
C CYS A 242 -14.23 15.46 -0.52
N ALA A 243 -14.16 15.81 -1.80
CA ALA A 243 -14.89 16.96 -2.36
C ALA A 243 -16.37 16.65 -2.71
N GLY A 244 -16.86 15.44 -2.42
CA GLY A 244 -18.23 15.03 -2.72
C GLY A 244 -18.38 14.46 -4.12
N ALA A 245 -19.50 14.75 -4.79
CA ALA A 245 -19.80 14.24 -6.12
C ALA A 245 -18.80 14.72 -7.18
N ASP A 246 -18.34 13.83 -8.07
CA ASP A 246 -17.58 14.25 -9.26
C ASP A 246 -18.51 15.00 -10.23
N LEU A 247 -18.36 16.32 -10.27
CA LEU A 247 -19.20 17.20 -11.10
C LEU A 247 -18.92 17.05 -12.60
N LYS A 248 -17.68 16.65 -12.99
CA LYS A 248 -17.34 16.43 -14.40
C LYS A 248 -18.08 15.22 -14.93
N GLU A 249 -18.11 14.14 -14.15
CA GLU A 249 -18.87 12.94 -14.48
C GLU A 249 -20.39 13.20 -14.39
N ARG A 250 -20.83 14.03 -13.43
CA ARG A 250 -22.25 14.38 -13.29
C ARG A 250 -22.81 15.13 -14.50
N ALA A 251 -21.99 15.97 -15.13
CA ALA A 251 -22.41 16.78 -16.26
C ALA A 251 -22.78 15.94 -17.51
N THR A 252 -22.32 14.68 -17.58
CA THR A 252 -22.61 13.79 -18.71
C THR A 252 -23.79 12.87 -18.46
N PHE A 253 -24.40 12.88 -17.27
CA PHE A 253 -25.47 11.95 -16.92
C PHE A 253 -26.84 12.45 -17.38
N THR A 254 -27.66 11.51 -17.83
CA THR A 254 -29.11 11.69 -17.94
C THR A 254 -29.77 11.79 -16.55
N PRO A 255 -30.99 12.36 -16.42
CA PRO A 255 -31.69 12.42 -15.13
C PRO A 255 -31.86 11.06 -14.44
N GLN A 256 -32.09 9.99 -15.22
CA GLN A 256 -32.22 8.63 -14.70
C GLN A 256 -30.89 8.11 -14.13
N GLU A 257 -29.77 8.38 -14.81
CA GLU A 257 -28.43 8.03 -14.34
C GLU A 257 -28.05 8.80 -13.08
N VAL A 258 -28.39 10.09 -12.99
CA VAL A 258 -28.22 10.90 -11.78
C VAL A 258 -28.95 10.25 -10.61
N SER A 259 -30.23 9.89 -10.78
CA SER A 259 -31.03 9.25 -9.73
C SER A 259 -30.41 7.93 -9.26
N ARG A 260 -30.02 7.07 -10.21
CA ARG A 260 -29.36 5.79 -9.90
C ARG A 260 -28.03 5.99 -9.18
N PHE A 261 -27.21 6.95 -9.62
CA PHE A 261 -25.93 7.25 -8.98
C PHE A 261 -26.12 7.73 -7.54
N VAL A 262 -27.01 8.70 -7.32
CA VAL A 262 -27.25 9.26 -5.97
C VAL A 262 -27.81 8.18 -5.03
N SER A 263 -28.67 7.28 -5.53
CA SER A 263 -29.15 6.13 -4.78
C SER A 263 -28.02 5.18 -4.38
N LYS A 264 -27.13 4.82 -5.32
CA LYS A 264 -25.94 4.00 -5.03
C LYS A 264 -25.01 4.67 -4.02
N LEU A 265 -24.77 5.97 -4.17
CA LEU A 265 -23.94 6.73 -3.23
C LEU A 265 -24.55 6.70 -1.82
N ARG A 266 -25.87 6.90 -1.70
CA ARG A 266 -26.58 6.79 -0.41
C ARG A 266 -26.48 5.39 0.17
N GLN A 267 -26.65 4.35 -0.64
CA GLN A 267 -26.50 2.96 -0.21
C GLN A 267 -25.11 2.69 0.35
N MET A 268 -24.05 3.20 -0.29
CA MET A 268 -22.69 3.10 0.21
C MET A 268 -22.54 3.75 1.60
N MET A 269 -23.11 4.94 1.82
CA MET A 269 -23.12 5.57 3.14
C MET A 269 -23.89 4.74 4.18
N VAL A 270 -25.04 4.18 3.80
CA VAL A 270 -25.84 3.30 4.69
C VAL A 270 -25.05 2.03 5.04
N ASN A 271 -24.28 1.47 4.10
CA ASN A 271 -23.45 0.30 4.37
C ASN A 271 -22.32 0.64 5.36
N ILE A 272 -21.69 1.82 5.25
CA ILE A 272 -20.68 2.29 6.23
C ILE A 272 -21.31 2.41 7.63
N GLU A 273 -22.47 3.05 7.72
CA GLU A 273 -23.21 3.22 8.98
C GLU A 273 -23.56 1.87 9.61
N GLN A 274 -23.99 0.90 8.80
CA GLN A 274 -24.41 -0.43 9.26
C GLN A 274 -23.27 -1.43 9.47
N MET A 275 -22.01 -1.05 9.27
CA MET A 275 -20.87 -1.93 9.52
C MET A 275 -20.89 -2.45 10.96
N PRO A 276 -20.66 -3.75 11.22
CA PRO A 276 -20.63 -4.29 12.57
C PRO A 276 -19.54 -3.65 13.44
N THR A 277 -18.40 -3.31 12.83
CA THR A 277 -17.24 -2.72 13.49
C THR A 277 -17.37 -1.19 13.59
N PRO A 278 -16.80 -0.57 14.64
CA PRO A 278 -16.67 0.88 14.72
C PRO A 278 -15.88 1.47 13.55
N VAL A 279 -16.37 2.59 13.03
CA VAL A 279 -15.78 3.34 11.92
C VAL A 279 -15.43 4.75 12.37
N VAL A 280 -14.17 5.15 12.19
CA VAL A 280 -13.66 6.48 12.53
C VAL A 280 -13.28 7.23 11.25
N ALA A 281 -13.89 8.40 11.01
CA ALA A 281 -13.47 9.31 9.95
C ALA A 281 -12.31 10.20 10.43
N ALA A 282 -11.18 10.14 9.73
CA ALA A 282 -10.02 11.01 9.92
C ALA A 282 -9.98 12.11 8.85
N ILE A 283 -10.33 13.33 9.24
CA ILE A 283 -10.58 14.46 8.34
C ILE A 283 -9.44 15.48 8.46
N ASP A 284 -8.35 15.22 7.75
CA ASP A 284 -7.17 16.11 7.67
C ASP A 284 -7.33 17.25 6.63
N GLY A 285 -8.49 17.34 5.97
CA GLY A 285 -8.68 18.24 4.85
C GLY A 285 -10.14 18.50 4.50
N ALA A 286 -10.38 19.14 3.36
CA ALA A 286 -11.72 19.52 2.95
C ALA A 286 -12.68 18.32 2.80
N ALA A 287 -13.81 18.35 3.50
CA ALA A 287 -14.90 17.37 3.44
C ALA A 287 -16.20 18.07 3.03
N LEU A 288 -16.54 18.01 1.75
CA LEU A 288 -17.65 18.78 1.17
C LEU A 288 -18.72 17.89 0.56
N GLY A 289 -19.98 18.29 0.71
CA GLY A 289 -21.15 17.57 0.22
C GLY A 289 -21.10 16.08 0.60
N GLY A 290 -21.13 15.20 -0.40
CA GLY A 290 -20.96 13.76 -0.20
C GLY A 290 -19.78 13.35 0.68
N GLY A 291 -18.66 14.09 0.67
CA GLY A 291 -17.50 13.80 1.52
C GLY A 291 -17.80 14.01 3.00
N LEU A 292 -18.56 15.05 3.34
CA LEU A 292 -19.08 15.22 4.69
C LEU A 292 -20.17 14.19 4.97
N GLU A 293 -21.08 13.89 4.03
CA GLU A 293 -22.11 12.85 4.22
C GLU A 293 -21.50 11.46 4.54
N MET A 294 -20.34 11.14 3.96
CA MET A 294 -19.57 9.95 4.29
C MET A 294 -19.01 9.99 5.71
N ALA A 295 -18.42 11.11 6.13
CA ALA A 295 -17.95 11.28 7.50
C ALA A 295 -19.09 11.23 8.54
N LEU A 296 -20.28 11.71 8.18
CA LEU A 296 -21.48 11.62 9.01
C LEU A 296 -22.02 10.19 9.12
N ALA A 297 -21.70 9.31 8.17
CA ALA A 297 -22.05 7.90 8.22
C ALA A 297 -21.09 7.07 9.11
N CYS A 298 -19.91 7.60 9.43
CA CYS A 298 -19.01 7.00 10.41
C CYS A 298 -19.50 7.24 11.85
N ASP A 299 -19.15 6.36 12.77
CA ASP A 299 -19.57 6.46 14.18
C ASP A 299 -18.89 7.66 14.86
N MET A 300 -17.62 7.88 14.54
CA MET A 300 -16.79 8.93 15.13
C MET A 300 -16.07 9.74 14.06
N ARG A 301 -15.83 11.02 14.37
CA ARG A 301 -15.13 11.97 13.49
C ARG A 301 -14.02 12.67 14.26
N VAL A 302 -12.82 12.64 13.70
CA VAL A 302 -11.66 13.41 14.13
C VAL A 302 -11.28 14.35 13.00
N VAL A 303 -11.03 15.63 13.31
CA VAL A 303 -10.81 16.66 12.30
C VAL A 303 -9.59 17.51 12.61
N ALA A 304 -8.85 17.94 11.59
CA ALA A 304 -7.85 18.99 11.73
C ALA A 304 -8.55 20.36 11.92
N THR A 305 -8.08 21.21 12.83
CA THR A 305 -8.74 22.50 13.13
C THR A 305 -8.91 23.42 11.91
N ASN A 306 -7.97 23.33 10.94
CA ASN A 306 -7.99 24.08 9.69
C ASN A 306 -8.78 23.42 8.54
N ALA A 307 -9.32 22.22 8.73
CA ALA A 307 -10.12 21.53 7.72
C ALA A 307 -11.43 22.29 7.46
N ARG A 308 -11.99 22.12 6.25
CA ARG A 308 -13.24 22.77 5.82
C ARG A 308 -14.32 21.73 5.63
N LEU A 309 -15.45 21.89 6.32
CA LEU A 309 -16.54 20.93 6.33
C LEU A 309 -17.83 21.64 5.92
N GLY A 310 -18.62 21.05 5.01
CA GLY A 310 -19.92 21.65 4.71
C GLY A 310 -20.74 20.90 3.67
N LEU A 311 -22.07 21.01 3.82
CA LEU A 311 -23.05 20.59 2.82
C LEU A 311 -23.42 21.82 1.98
N VAL A 312 -22.82 21.93 0.80
CA VAL A 312 -22.88 23.14 -0.05
C VAL A 312 -23.82 23.01 -1.25
N GLU A 313 -24.59 21.95 -1.31
CA GLU A 313 -25.43 21.53 -2.43
C GLU A 313 -26.46 22.59 -2.86
N THR A 314 -27.00 23.38 -1.93
CA THR A 314 -28.01 24.41 -2.23
C THR A 314 -27.46 25.55 -3.09
N LYS A 315 -26.15 25.83 -3.04
CA LYS A 315 -25.47 26.75 -3.98
C LYS A 315 -25.44 26.22 -5.42
N LEU A 316 -25.63 24.92 -5.60
CA LEU A 316 -25.67 24.25 -6.90
C LEU A 316 -27.12 23.94 -7.34
N GLY A 317 -28.13 24.48 -6.64
CA GLY A 317 -29.54 24.24 -6.94
C GLY A 317 -30.02 22.83 -6.60
N ILE A 318 -29.29 22.09 -5.76
CA ILE A 318 -29.64 20.72 -5.33
C ILE A 318 -29.61 20.61 -3.80
N ILE A 319 -29.88 19.43 -3.26
CA ILE A 319 -29.83 19.14 -1.81
C ILE A 319 -28.80 18.05 -1.50
N PRO A 320 -28.33 17.94 -0.25
CA PRO A 320 -27.51 16.81 0.19
C PRO A 320 -28.26 15.48 -0.01
N GLY A 321 -27.76 14.66 -0.94
CA GLY A 321 -28.50 13.54 -1.53
C GLY A 321 -28.13 12.17 -0.98
N ALA A 322 -27.01 12.02 -0.28
CA ALA A 322 -26.49 10.75 0.25
C ALA A 322 -26.71 10.57 1.76
N GLY A 323 -27.67 11.32 2.33
CA GLY A 323 -28.15 11.17 3.71
C GLY A 323 -27.82 12.34 4.63
N GLY A 324 -27.17 13.39 4.16
CA GLY A 324 -26.81 14.59 4.92
C GLY A 324 -28.04 15.30 5.50
N THR A 325 -29.14 15.37 4.76
CA THR A 325 -30.42 15.91 5.25
C THR A 325 -31.05 15.09 6.39
N GLN A 326 -30.55 13.88 6.64
CA GLN A 326 -31.03 13.00 7.71
C GLN A 326 -30.03 12.91 8.87
N ARG A 327 -28.74 12.70 8.59
CA ARG A 327 -27.70 12.52 9.61
C ARG A 327 -27.32 13.82 10.29
N LEU A 328 -27.15 14.91 9.53
CA LEU A 328 -26.76 16.20 10.10
C LEU A 328 -27.74 16.71 11.18
N PRO A 329 -29.08 16.73 10.96
CA PRO A 329 -30.02 17.15 12.00
C PRO A 329 -30.24 16.15 13.14
N ARG A 330 -29.68 14.92 13.05
CA ARG A 330 -29.67 13.93 14.15
C ARG A 330 -28.41 14.04 15.00
N ILE A 331 -27.28 14.40 14.38
CA ILE A 331 -26.01 14.65 15.07
C ILE A 331 -26.04 16.02 15.75
N LEU A 332 -26.58 17.02 15.04
CA LEU A 332 -26.84 18.36 15.58
C LEU A 332 -28.33 18.47 15.92
N ASN A 333 -28.80 19.68 16.17
CA ASN A 333 -30.23 19.97 16.20
C ASN A 333 -30.73 20.40 14.79
N PRO A 334 -32.04 20.25 14.50
CA PRO A 334 -32.60 20.62 13.20
C PRO A 334 -32.43 22.08 12.80
N ALA A 335 -32.37 23.03 13.74
CA ALA A 335 -32.24 24.44 13.41
C ALA A 335 -30.85 24.78 12.87
N VAL A 336 -29.80 24.32 13.56
CA VAL A 336 -28.40 24.48 13.11
C VAL A 336 -28.17 23.73 11.80
N ALA A 337 -28.68 22.50 11.65
CA ALA A 337 -28.56 21.76 10.41
C ALA A 337 -29.22 22.48 9.22
N LYS A 338 -30.40 23.07 9.42
CA LYS A 338 -31.07 23.90 8.41
C LYS A 338 -30.26 25.16 8.08
N GLU A 339 -29.73 25.86 9.08
CA GLU A 339 -28.87 27.04 8.84
C GLU A 339 -27.69 26.68 7.93
N LEU A 340 -26.96 25.61 8.25
CA LEU A 340 -25.80 25.18 7.47
C LEU A 340 -26.18 24.79 6.04
N ILE A 341 -27.27 24.03 5.85
CA ILE A 341 -27.73 23.58 4.53
C ILE A 341 -28.32 24.74 3.72
N PHE A 342 -29.12 25.62 4.32
CA PHE A 342 -29.76 26.74 3.63
C PHE A 342 -28.73 27.78 3.17
N THR A 343 -27.72 28.06 4.00
CA THR A 343 -26.65 29.01 3.68
C THR A 343 -25.52 28.39 2.85
N ALA A 344 -25.47 27.05 2.75
CA ALA A 344 -24.33 26.31 2.19
C ALA A 344 -22.99 26.82 2.77
N ARG A 345 -22.98 27.06 4.09
CA ARG A 345 -21.81 27.52 4.84
C ARG A 345 -20.84 26.37 5.05
N GLN A 346 -19.55 26.68 4.96
CA GLN A 346 -18.48 25.79 5.40
C GLN A 346 -18.02 26.17 6.80
N LEU A 347 -17.71 25.18 7.61
CA LEU A 347 -17.18 25.30 8.96
C LEU A 347 -15.69 24.96 8.96
N SER A 348 -14.94 25.61 9.84
CA SER A 348 -13.62 25.12 10.23
C SER A 348 -13.75 23.83 11.08
N GLY A 349 -12.67 23.08 11.24
CA GLY A 349 -12.64 21.93 12.14
C GLY A 349 -12.88 22.33 13.60
N GLU A 350 -12.44 23.53 13.99
CA GLU A 350 -12.69 24.09 15.31
C GLU A 350 -14.18 24.43 15.54
N GLU A 351 -14.82 25.12 14.59
CA GLU A 351 -16.26 25.40 14.63
C GLU A 351 -17.08 24.10 14.63
N ALA A 352 -16.68 23.12 13.81
CA ALA A 352 -17.30 21.81 13.77
C ALA A 352 -17.25 21.12 15.14
N LYS A 353 -16.14 21.25 15.88
CA LYS A 353 -16.02 20.71 17.24
C LYS A 353 -16.88 21.48 18.23
N ALA A 354 -16.91 22.81 18.15
CA ALA A 354 -17.73 23.65 19.02
C ALA A 354 -19.24 23.35 18.88
N LEU A 355 -19.69 23.02 17.66
CA LEU A 355 -21.07 22.66 17.38
C LEU A 355 -21.42 21.20 17.75
N GLY A 356 -20.44 20.36 18.07
CA GLY A 356 -20.66 18.93 18.33
C GLY A 356 -20.77 18.07 17.06
N LEU A 357 -20.40 18.59 15.89
CA LEU A 357 -20.40 17.84 14.63
C LEU A 357 -19.33 16.72 14.64
N VAL A 358 -18.24 16.93 15.37
CA VAL A 358 -17.09 16.02 15.44
C VAL A 358 -16.69 15.71 16.89
N ASN A 359 -16.10 14.53 17.11
CA ASN A 359 -15.68 14.06 18.43
C ASN A 359 -14.38 14.74 18.88
N HIS A 360 -13.42 14.98 17.99
CA HIS A 360 -12.16 15.63 18.31
C HIS A 360 -11.72 16.59 17.21
N ALA A 361 -11.20 17.75 17.60
CA ALA A 361 -10.43 18.62 16.72
C ALA A 361 -8.97 18.63 17.18
N VAL A 362 -8.04 18.53 16.23
CA VAL A 362 -6.59 18.47 16.49
C VAL A 362 -5.84 19.49 15.67
N GLN A 363 -4.76 20.04 16.23
CA GLN A 363 -3.91 20.96 15.49
C GLN A 363 -3.20 20.23 14.34
N PRO A 364 -3.13 20.81 13.14
CA PRO A 364 -2.40 20.24 12.02
C PRO A 364 -0.93 20.05 12.37
N ASN A 365 -0.33 19.01 11.80
CA ASN A 365 1.11 18.76 11.87
C ASN A 365 1.73 18.92 10.47
N ASP A 366 3.06 18.94 10.41
CA ASP A 366 3.79 19.12 9.14
C ASP A 366 3.51 18.00 8.12
N ALA A 367 3.20 16.80 8.61
CA ALA A 367 2.85 15.65 7.78
C ALA A 367 1.42 15.71 7.19
N GLY A 368 0.57 16.63 7.66
CA GLY A 368 -0.82 16.75 7.22
C GLY A 368 -1.70 15.53 7.56
N ASP A 369 -1.40 14.83 8.65
CA ASP A 369 -2.07 13.58 9.06
C ASP A 369 -2.48 13.56 10.55
N ALA A 370 -2.60 14.73 11.17
CA ALA A 370 -2.89 14.87 12.60
C ALA A 370 -4.21 14.20 13.01
N ALA A 371 -5.27 14.36 12.21
CA ALA A 371 -6.57 13.74 12.45
C ALA A 371 -6.48 12.22 12.31
N TYR A 372 -5.74 11.72 11.32
CA TYR A 372 -5.44 10.29 11.20
C TYR A 372 -4.72 9.74 12.43
N ARG A 373 -3.68 10.42 12.94
CA ARG A 373 -2.96 9.99 14.14
C ARG A 373 -3.87 9.92 15.37
N ARG A 374 -4.76 10.90 15.55
CA ARG A 374 -5.72 10.88 16.66
C ARG A 374 -6.82 9.83 16.46
N ALA A 375 -7.27 9.59 15.23
CA ALA A 375 -8.17 8.47 14.93
C ALA A 375 -7.52 7.11 15.22
N LEU A 376 -6.22 6.98 14.93
CA LEU A 376 -5.45 5.79 15.24
C LEU A 376 -5.35 5.54 16.75
N GLN A 377 -5.10 6.59 17.55
CA GLN A 377 -5.12 6.50 19.01
C GLN A 377 -6.49 6.01 19.52
N LEU A 378 -7.60 6.59 19.03
CA LEU A 378 -8.94 6.12 19.39
C LEU A 378 -9.17 4.66 19.01
N ALA A 379 -8.71 4.24 17.83
CA ALA A 379 -8.81 2.85 17.41
C ALA A 379 -8.02 1.91 18.34
N MET A 380 -6.82 2.32 18.77
CA MET A 380 -6.01 1.58 19.75
C MET A 380 -6.65 1.51 21.15
N GLU A 381 -7.47 2.50 21.52
CA GLU A 381 -8.29 2.46 22.75
C GLU A 381 -9.45 1.45 22.63
N ILE A 382 -9.95 1.19 21.41
CA ILE A 382 -11.10 0.30 21.15
C ILE A 382 -10.66 -1.16 20.93
N VAL A 383 -9.57 -1.39 20.20
CA VAL A 383 -9.02 -2.73 19.88
C VAL A 383 -8.94 -3.69 21.08
N PRO A 384 -8.49 -3.30 22.28
CA PRO A 384 -8.38 -4.23 23.41
C PRO A 384 -9.72 -4.61 24.05
N ASN A 385 -10.85 -4.02 23.65
CA ASN A 385 -12.17 -4.36 24.19
C ASN A 385 -12.75 -5.62 23.52
N GLY A 386 -13.74 -6.25 24.17
CA GLY A 386 -14.39 -7.47 23.69
C GLY A 386 -15.09 -7.24 22.34
N PRO A 387 -14.62 -7.85 21.22
CA PRO A 387 -15.11 -7.54 19.88
C PRO A 387 -16.61 -7.76 19.71
N VAL A 388 -17.16 -8.85 20.26
CA VAL A 388 -18.61 -9.13 20.20
C VAL A 388 -19.39 -8.06 20.97
N GLY A 389 -18.90 -7.67 22.15
CA GLY A 389 -19.52 -6.63 22.97
C GLY A 389 -19.57 -5.28 22.26
N VAL A 390 -18.46 -4.86 21.65
CA VAL A 390 -18.39 -3.60 20.88
C VAL A 390 -19.36 -3.61 19.69
N ARG A 391 -19.42 -4.70 18.92
CA ARG A 391 -20.34 -4.85 17.78
C ARG A 391 -21.81 -4.81 18.21
N MET A 392 -22.14 -5.48 19.31
CA MET A 392 -23.50 -5.49 19.87
C MET A 392 -23.89 -4.13 20.46
N ALA A 393 -22.95 -3.44 21.12
CA ALA A 393 -23.17 -2.09 21.64
C ALA A 393 -23.49 -1.10 20.51
N LYS A 394 -22.70 -1.11 19.43
CA LYS A 394 -22.99 -0.31 18.22
C LYS A 394 -24.39 -0.61 17.68
N LYS A 395 -24.72 -1.89 17.47
CA LYS A 395 -26.03 -2.31 16.95
C LYS A 395 -27.19 -1.84 17.84
N ALA A 396 -27.05 -1.95 19.16
CA ALA A 396 -28.07 -1.54 20.12
C ALA A 396 -28.30 -0.01 20.06
N ILE A 397 -27.23 0.78 20.03
CA ILE A 397 -27.30 2.25 19.93
C ILE A 397 -27.97 2.65 18.61
N ASP A 398 -27.45 2.16 17.48
CA ASP A 398 -27.89 2.61 16.15
C ASP A 398 -29.35 2.26 15.88
N ARG A 399 -29.77 1.06 16.26
CA ARG A 399 -31.16 0.60 16.06
C ARG A 399 -32.10 1.17 17.12
N GLY A 400 -31.66 1.27 18.37
CA GLY A 400 -32.44 1.82 19.48
C GLY A 400 -32.80 3.30 19.25
N LEU A 401 -31.89 4.08 18.66
CA LEU A 401 -32.15 5.49 18.31
C LEU A 401 -33.23 5.69 17.24
N GLN A 402 -33.62 4.65 16.50
CA GLN A 402 -34.64 4.74 15.44
C GLN A 402 -36.03 4.28 15.87
N VAL A 403 -36.22 3.94 17.15
CA VAL A 403 -37.48 3.42 17.70
C VAL A 403 -37.86 4.16 18.99
N ASP A 404 -39.03 3.86 19.54
CA ASP A 404 -39.38 4.32 20.89
C ASP A 404 -38.50 3.64 21.95
N LEU A 405 -38.38 4.27 23.13
CA LEU A 405 -37.49 3.80 24.18
C LEU A 405 -37.80 2.39 24.69
N GLY A 406 -39.08 2.00 24.71
CA GLY A 406 -39.49 0.65 25.14
C GLY A 406 -38.99 -0.41 24.17
N THR A 407 -39.19 -0.19 22.87
CA THR A 407 -38.59 -1.04 21.82
C THR A 407 -37.07 -1.01 21.86
N GLY A 408 -36.47 0.16 22.16
CA GLY A 408 -35.03 0.32 22.36
C GLY A 408 -34.47 -0.61 23.44
N TYR A 409 -35.13 -0.71 24.60
CA TYR A 409 -34.72 -1.65 25.66
C TYR A 409 -34.80 -3.11 25.23
N ALA A 410 -35.82 -3.50 24.46
CA ALA A 410 -35.90 -4.86 23.91
C ALA A 410 -34.75 -5.16 22.92
N ILE A 411 -34.34 -4.18 22.11
CA ILE A 411 -33.17 -4.30 21.23
C ILE A 411 -31.89 -4.43 22.06
N GLU A 412 -31.73 -3.64 23.10
CA GLU A 412 -30.58 -3.70 24.02
C GLU A 412 -30.48 -5.08 24.68
N GLU A 413 -31.59 -5.58 25.25
CA GLU A 413 -31.66 -6.91 25.86
C GLU A 413 -31.27 -8.02 24.86
N ALA A 414 -31.80 -7.96 23.64
CA ALA A 414 -31.47 -8.93 22.60
C ALA A 414 -29.99 -8.87 22.17
N CYS A 415 -29.39 -7.68 22.13
CA CYS A 415 -27.97 -7.52 21.84
C CYS A 415 -27.10 -8.01 23.01
N TYR A 416 -27.49 -7.72 24.25
CA TYR A 416 -26.79 -8.18 25.45
C TYR A 416 -26.82 -9.71 25.58
N ALA A 417 -27.94 -10.33 25.24
CA ALA A 417 -28.09 -11.79 25.24
C ALA A 417 -27.05 -12.51 24.36
N GLN A 418 -26.60 -11.88 23.26
CA GLN A 418 -25.55 -12.42 22.40
C GLN A 418 -24.17 -12.42 23.06
N VAL A 419 -23.93 -11.54 24.03
CA VAL A 419 -22.64 -11.43 24.74
C VAL A 419 -22.56 -12.44 25.89
N ILE A 420 -23.68 -12.83 26.49
CA ILE A 420 -23.74 -13.76 27.63
C ILE A 420 -23.01 -15.10 27.38
N PRO A 421 -23.20 -15.80 26.26
CA PRO A 421 -22.57 -17.11 26.03
C PRO A 421 -21.12 -17.04 25.54
N THR A 422 -20.55 -15.84 25.33
CA THR A 422 -19.20 -15.69 24.76
C THR A 422 -18.09 -16.12 25.73
N LYS A 423 -17.01 -16.66 25.16
CA LYS A 423 -15.76 -16.94 25.90
C LYS A 423 -15.14 -15.63 26.38
N ASP A 424 -15.25 -14.56 25.59
CA ASP A 424 -14.75 -13.24 25.95
C ASP A 424 -15.37 -12.73 27.26
N ARG A 425 -16.67 -12.93 27.50
CA ARG A 425 -17.28 -12.54 28.78
C ARG A 425 -16.64 -13.27 29.97
N LEU A 426 -16.42 -14.58 29.86
CA LEU A 426 -15.79 -15.37 30.92
C LEU A 426 -14.33 -14.96 31.13
N GLU A 427 -13.62 -14.67 30.04
CA GLU A 427 -12.25 -14.16 30.07
C GLU A 427 -12.16 -12.80 30.76
N GLY A 428 -13.11 -11.90 30.52
CA GLY A 428 -13.17 -10.60 31.19
C GLY A 428 -13.30 -10.75 32.71
N LEU A 429 -14.18 -11.64 33.17
CA LEU A 429 -14.37 -11.92 34.61
C LEU A 429 -13.10 -12.51 35.23
N ARG A 430 -12.45 -13.46 34.54
CA ARG A 430 -11.21 -14.09 35.00
C ARG A 430 -10.05 -13.10 35.06
N ALA A 431 -9.85 -12.31 34.01
CA ALA A 431 -8.80 -11.31 33.94
C ALA A 431 -8.96 -10.24 35.05
N PHE A 432 -10.20 -9.85 35.35
CA PHE A 432 -10.51 -8.95 36.46
C PHE A 432 -10.14 -9.55 37.82
N ALA A 433 -10.53 -10.81 38.07
CA ALA A 433 -10.17 -11.51 39.32
C ALA A 433 -8.65 -11.68 39.48
N GLU A 434 -7.95 -11.93 38.38
CA GLU A 434 -6.49 -12.12 38.32
C GLU A 434 -5.69 -10.80 38.20
N LYS A 435 -6.37 -9.64 38.10
CA LYS A 435 -5.77 -8.31 37.91
C LYS A 435 -4.81 -8.22 36.72
N ARG A 436 -5.14 -8.88 35.61
CA ARG A 436 -4.38 -8.82 34.35
C ARG A 436 -5.20 -8.22 33.23
N LYS A 437 -4.55 -7.87 32.12
CA LYS A 437 -5.25 -7.46 30.90
C LYS A 437 -6.01 -8.67 30.31
N PRO A 438 -7.28 -8.52 29.90
CA PRO A 438 -8.01 -9.59 29.23
C PRO A 438 -7.46 -9.83 27.83
N ASN A 439 -7.52 -11.08 27.36
CA ASN A 439 -7.19 -11.42 25.98
C ASN A 439 -8.45 -11.87 25.23
N PHE A 440 -9.17 -10.92 24.65
CA PHE A 440 -10.40 -11.19 23.90
C PHE A 440 -10.10 -11.65 22.47
N ILE A 441 -10.83 -12.68 22.03
CA ILE A 441 -10.67 -13.31 20.71
C ILE A 441 -11.90 -13.16 19.81
N GLY A 442 -13.02 -12.63 20.33
CA GLY A 442 -14.25 -12.41 19.57
C GLY A 442 -15.13 -13.65 19.45
N GLU A 443 -15.10 -14.55 20.45
CA GLU A 443 -15.86 -15.79 20.51
C GLU A 443 -16.63 -15.95 21.82
#